data_AF-A0A2D0I4L4-F1
#
_entry.id   AF-A0A2D0I4L4-F1
#
_cell.length_a   1.000
_cell.length_b   1.000
_cell.length_c   1.000
_cell.angle_alpha   90.00
_cell.angle_beta   90.00
_cell.angle_gamma   90.00
#
_symmetry.space_group_name_H-M   'P 1'
#
loop_
_entity.id
_entity.type
_entity.pdbx_description
1 polymer ?
#
loop_
_entity_poly.entity_id
_entity_poly.type
_entity_poly.pdbx_seq_one_letter_code
_entity_poly.pdbx_strand_id
1 'polypeptide(L)'
;MKLNIKKVRDFINPLLSKKSIEKEKFEKFKGNLSNYVREIETQHATKQAEPNIVTNALKPFIESLGHETNAYTQSGQSGIDLAILKDYKPAVIFEAKVYQSSGMITQNNLNKKAFHEAILYFMRERDRGNVTLFHIVITDFFNWFIFDAKDFDIHFWKNKTFKKLFDNYKNPSILGDGTADFYSSLETELPKYMYDLIEEMPIDCAHFNLKEPQSDKNLIAIYKLLSSDTLLKEFNPNDANSLNREFYNELLYILGLEEEKVSGKKLIGRAKNPQNGTFYELTKSELKFTHDEDEFDIIIQIIIIWLNRILFLKLLESQIVRWNGNRQELKFLNTSKIEDFDRLNMLFFKILAVKISERQNHEFDYIPYLNSSLFERHELEEKYLRISEL
;
A
#
# COMPACT_ATOMS: atom_id res chain seq x y z
N MET A 1 -8.52 28.17 7.44
CA MET A 1 -7.94 26.90 6.96
C MET A 1 -8.31 26.74 5.49
N LYS A 2 -7.34 26.36 4.63
CA LYS A 2 -7.53 26.26 3.18
C LYS A 2 -7.77 24.80 2.77
N LEU A 3 -8.80 24.57 1.96
CA LEU A 3 -9.07 23.27 1.34
C LEU A 3 -8.36 23.19 0.00
N ASN A 4 -7.67 22.08 -0.27
CA ASN A 4 -7.10 21.77 -1.57
C ASN A 4 -7.74 20.52 -2.14
N ILE A 5 -8.56 20.71 -3.17
CA ILE A 5 -9.28 19.61 -3.80
C ILE A 5 -8.39 18.93 -4.84
N LYS A 6 -8.13 17.65 -4.60
CA LYS A 6 -7.49 16.76 -5.55
C LYS A 6 -8.54 16.09 -6.42
N LYS A 7 -8.19 15.84 -7.68
CA LYS A 7 -8.94 14.88 -8.48
C LYS A 7 -8.83 13.51 -7.82
N VAL A 8 -9.91 12.73 -7.85
CA VAL A 8 -9.97 11.37 -7.29
C VAL A 8 -8.75 10.53 -7.69
N ARG A 9 -8.36 10.57 -8.97
CA ARG A 9 -7.22 9.83 -9.51
C ARG A 9 -5.87 10.21 -8.88
N ASP A 10 -5.72 11.47 -8.49
CA ASP A 10 -4.46 12.04 -7.98
C ASP A 10 -4.32 11.86 -6.47
N PHE A 11 -5.43 11.56 -5.77
CA PHE A 11 -5.45 11.24 -4.34
C PHE A 11 -5.08 9.78 -4.07
N ILE A 12 -5.35 8.88 -5.02
CA ILE A 12 -5.05 7.45 -4.91
C ILE A 12 -3.56 7.19 -5.19
N ASN A 13 -2.98 6.15 -4.58
CA ASN A 13 -1.63 5.70 -4.91
C ASN A 13 -1.42 5.58 -6.44
N PRO A 14 -0.35 6.15 -7.02
CA PRO A 14 -0.15 6.16 -8.47
C PRO A 14 -0.11 4.78 -9.14
N LEU A 15 0.38 3.75 -8.45
CA LEU A 15 0.43 2.38 -8.98
C LEU A 15 -0.97 1.76 -8.97
N LEU A 16 -1.71 1.90 -7.87
CA LEU A 16 -3.11 1.47 -7.79
C LEU A 16 -3.97 2.19 -8.84
N SER A 17 -3.76 3.49 -9.00
CA SER A 17 -4.42 4.34 -9.99
C SER A 17 -4.27 3.81 -11.43
N LYS A 18 -3.11 3.22 -11.76
CA LYS A 18 -2.81 2.60 -13.05
C LYS A 18 -3.20 1.12 -13.18
N LYS A 19 -3.34 0.39 -12.06
CA LYS A 19 -3.72 -1.04 -12.04
C LYS A 19 -5.01 -1.29 -12.81
N SER A 20 -5.07 -2.30 -13.68
CA SER A 20 -6.31 -2.67 -14.37
C SER A 20 -7.33 -3.24 -13.37
N ILE A 21 -8.62 -3.12 -13.71
CA ILE A 21 -9.70 -3.74 -12.94
C ILE A 21 -10.35 -4.79 -13.84
N GLU A 22 -10.70 -5.94 -13.25
CA GLU A 22 -11.50 -6.95 -13.93
C GLU A 22 -12.85 -6.36 -14.37
N LYS A 23 -13.22 -6.59 -15.62
CA LYS A 23 -14.46 -6.04 -16.21
C LYS A 23 -15.69 -6.39 -15.38
N GLU A 24 -15.80 -7.63 -14.90
CA GLU A 24 -16.92 -8.08 -14.07
C GLU A 24 -17.05 -7.30 -12.75
N LYS A 25 -15.93 -7.09 -12.05
CA LYS A 25 -15.90 -6.29 -10.81
C LYS A 25 -16.34 -4.85 -11.08
N PHE A 26 -15.90 -4.27 -12.20
CA PHE A 26 -16.27 -2.91 -12.57
C PHE A 26 -17.76 -2.79 -12.95
N GLU A 27 -18.32 -3.74 -13.70
CA GLU A 27 -19.75 -3.77 -14.01
C GLU A 27 -20.61 -3.95 -12.75
N LYS A 28 -20.19 -4.83 -11.83
CA LYS A 28 -20.85 -5.00 -10.52
C LYS A 28 -20.84 -3.69 -9.72
N PHE A 29 -19.70 -3.00 -9.69
CA PHE A 29 -19.61 -1.68 -9.05
C PHE A 29 -20.58 -0.67 -9.67
N LYS A 30 -20.65 -0.58 -11.00
CA LYS A 30 -21.60 0.32 -11.68
C LYS A 30 -23.06 0.00 -11.32
N GLY A 31 -23.41 -1.28 -11.25
CA GLY A 31 -24.74 -1.72 -10.80
C GLY A 31 -25.04 -1.30 -9.37
N ASN A 32 -24.11 -1.54 -8.44
CA ASN A 32 -24.25 -1.15 -7.03
C ASN A 32 -24.36 0.37 -6.86
N LEU A 33 -23.53 1.14 -7.57
CA LEU A 33 -23.57 2.59 -7.54
C LEU A 33 -24.88 3.14 -8.11
N SER A 34 -25.38 2.56 -9.20
CA SER A 34 -26.67 2.97 -9.79
C SER A 34 -27.84 2.71 -8.83
N ASN A 35 -27.82 1.56 -8.14
CA ASN A 35 -28.81 1.26 -7.12
C ASN A 35 -28.72 2.23 -5.93
N TYR A 36 -27.50 2.55 -5.47
CA TYR A 36 -27.26 3.53 -4.42
C TYR A 36 -27.82 4.91 -4.79
N VAL A 37 -27.51 5.41 -5.99
CA VAL A 37 -28.01 6.71 -6.48
C VAL A 37 -29.54 6.75 -6.52
N ARG A 38 -30.19 5.69 -7.03
CA ARG A 38 -31.65 5.60 -7.04
C ARG A 38 -32.25 5.60 -5.63
N GLU A 39 -31.61 4.91 -4.68
CA GLU A 39 -32.07 4.85 -3.30
C GLU A 39 -31.97 6.22 -2.62
N ILE A 40 -30.84 6.92 -2.74
CA ILE A 40 -30.68 8.25 -2.13
C ILE A 40 -31.61 9.29 -2.75
N GLU A 41 -31.91 9.20 -4.06
CA GLU A 41 -32.90 10.05 -4.71
C GLU A 41 -34.32 9.80 -4.16
N THR A 42 -34.67 8.53 -3.94
CA THR A 42 -35.97 8.14 -3.37
C THR A 42 -36.11 8.62 -1.92
N GLN A 43 -35.10 8.39 -1.10
CA GLN A 43 -35.05 8.81 0.30
C GLN A 43 -35.11 10.35 0.42
N HIS A 44 -34.41 11.07 -0.47
CA HIS A 44 -34.49 12.52 -0.53
C HIS A 44 -35.90 12.99 -0.95
N ALA A 45 -36.47 12.43 -2.02
CA ALA A 45 -37.79 12.84 -2.50
C ALA A 45 -38.88 12.66 -1.43
N THR A 46 -38.73 11.62 -0.60
CA THR A 46 -39.61 11.32 0.53
C THR A 46 -39.24 12.02 1.83
N LYS A 47 -38.24 12.93 1.81
CA LYS A 47 -37.78 13.75 2.95
C LYS A 47 -37.41 12.93 4.19
N GLN A 48 -36.74 11.80 3.97
CA GLN A 48 -36.30 10.92 5.05
C GLN A 48 -35.23 11.58 5.92
N ALA A 49 -35.23 11.22 7.19
CA ALA A 49 -34.23 11.70 8.14
C ALA A 49 -32.85 11.08 7.85
N GLU A 50 -31.79 11.83 8.16
CA GLU A 50 -30.39 11.45 7.92
C GLU A 50 -30.03 10.02 8.39
N PRO A 51 -30.40 9.55 9.60
CA PRO A 51 -30.09 8.17 10.02
C PRO A 51 -30.76 7.09 9.15
N ASN A 52 -31.94 7.38 8.59
CA ASN A 52 -32.63 6.45 7.68
C ASN A 52 -31.88 6.34 6.35
N ILE A 53 -31.39 7.46 5.81
CA ILE A 53 -30.62 7.47 4.56
C ILE A 53 -29.28 6.73 4.77
N VAL A 54 -28.62 6.95 5.91
CA VAL A 54 -27.41 6.22 6.28
C VAL A 54 -27.66 4.70 6.33
N THR A 55 -28.72 4.29 7.03
CA THR A 55 -29.06 2.87 7.24
C THR A 55 -29.50 2.18 5.96
N ASN A 56 -30.34 2.84 5.14
CA ASN A 56 -31.00 2.20 4.00
C ASN A 56 -30.23 2.35 2.69
N ALA A 57 -29.32 3.33 2.57
CA ALA A 57 -28.59 3.59 1.33
C ALA A 57 -27.07 3.53 1.51
N LEU A 58 -26.51 4.38 2.38
CA LEU A 58 -25.05 4.53 2.51
C LEU A 58 -24.40 3.24 3.03
N LYS A 59 -24.93 2.68 4.12
CA LYS A 59 -24.41 1.45 4.73
C LYS A 59 -24.43 0.28 3.73
N PRO A 60 -25.56 -0.08 3.10
CA PRO A 60 -25.60 -1.15 2.10
C PRO A 60 -24.65 -0.92 0.93
N PHE A 61 -24.47 0.32 0.46
CA PHE A 61 -23.53 0.62 -0.60
C PHE A 61 -22.08 0.35 -0.19
N ILE A 62 -21.66 0.83 0.98
CA ILE A 62 -20.31 0.59 1.51
C ILE A 62 -20.06 -0.90 1.76
N GLU A 63 -21.03 -1.63 2.33
CA GLU A 63 -20.95 -3.08 2.52
C GLU A 63 -20.87 -3.84 1.18
N SER A 64 -21.55 -3.36 0.14
CA SER A 64 -21.47 -3.95 -1.21
C SER A 64 -20.07 -3.88 -1.83
N LEU A 65 -19.20 -3.00 -1.32
CA LEU A 65 -17.79 -2.88 -1.70
C LEU A 65 -16.88 -3.83 -0.92
N GLY A 66 -17.43 -4.61 0.02
CA GLY A 66 -16.70 -5.59 0.84
C GLY A 66 -16.21 -5.06 2.18
N HIS A 67 -16.72 -3.91 2.64
CA HIS A 67 -16.36 -3.33 3.93
C HIS A 67 -17.27 -3.81 5.05
N GLU A 68 -16.69 -4.10 6.21
CA GLU A 68 -17.44 -4.26 7.45
C GLU A 68 -17.78 -2.88 8.02
N THR A 69 -19.04 -2.65 8.37
CA THR A 69 -19.49 -1.33 8.84
C THR A 69 -20.23 -1.39 10.17
N ASN A 70 -20.18 -0.30 10.92
CA ASN A 70 -21.00 -0.12 12.11
C ASN A 70 -21.36 1.36 12.32
N ALA A 71 -22.51 1.61 12.93
CA ALA A 71 -22.92 2.94 13.39
C ALA A 71 -22.66 3.04 14.90
N TYR A 72 -22.16 4.18 15.37
CA TYR A 72 -21.83 4.37 16.79
C TYR A 72 -22.71 5.44 17.40
N THR A 73 -23.82 5.04 18.00
CA THR A 73 -24.63 5.93 18.84
C THR A 73 -24.01 6.02 20.24
N GLN A 74 -23.73 7.23 20.74
CA GLN A 74 -23.40 7.44 22.16
C GLN A 74 -24.63 7.98 22.88
N SER A 75 -25.03 7.33 23.98
CA SER A 75 -26.16 7.79 24.79
C SER A 75 -25.91 9.23 25.27
N GLY A 76 -26.73 10.18 24.80
CA GLY A 76 -26.65 11.59 25.17
C GLY A 76 -25.55 12.42 24.48
N GLN A 77 -24.87 11.89 23.45
CA GLN A 77 -23.86 12.63 22.66
C GLN A 77 -24.00 12.34 21.16
N SER A 78 -23.52 13.27 20.31
CA SER A 78 -23.44 13.03 18.86
C SER A 78 -22.53 11.82 18.57
N GLY A 79 -22.99 10.92 17.72
CA GLY A 79 -22.34 9.65 17.41
C GLY A 79 -21.79 9.63 15.98
N ILE A 80 -20.88 8.70 15.68
CA ILE A 80 -20.40 8.52 14.31
C ILE A 80 -21.54 7.88 13.50
N ASP A 81 -21.96 8.55 12.41
CA ASP A 81 -23.09 8.10 11.59
C ASP A 81 -22.84 6.71 10.99
N LEU A 82 -21.65 6.51 10.44
CA LEU A 82 -21.19 5.22 9.93
C LEU A 82 -19.66 5.15 10.03
N ALA A 83 -19.12 3.98 10.30
CA ALA A 83 -17.69 3.73 10.19
C ALA A 83 -17.42 2.42 9.47
N ILE A 84 -16.33 2.37 8.70
CA ILE A 84 -15.72 1.12 8.26
C ILE A 84 -14.81 0.62 9.38
N LEU A 85 -14.90 -0.66 9.70
CA LEU A 85 -14.12 -1.30 10.75
C LEU A 85 -12.85 -1.95 10.21
N LYS A 86 -11.80 -1.92 11.02
CA LYS A 86 -10.63 -2.78 10.91
C LYS A 86 -10.26 -3.28 12.29
N ASP A 87 -10.12 -4.60 12.44
CA ASP A 87 -9.87 -5.25 13.74
C ASP A 87 -10.87 -4.79 14.83
N TYR A 88 -12.16 -4.73 14.47
CA TYR A 88 -13.27 -4.28 15.32
C TYR A 88 -13.21 -2.81 15.80
N LYS A 89 -12.32 -1.98 15.22
CA LYS A 89 -12.19 -0.55 15.53
C LYS A 89 -12.55 0.32 14.33
N PRO A 90 -13.08 1.54 14.54
CA PRO A 90 -13.27 2.50 13.46
C PRO A 90 -11.94 2.77 12.73
N ALA A 91 -11.95 2.59 11.42
CA ALA A 91 -10.81 2.83 10.54
C ALA A 91 -11.10 3.93 9.50
N VAL A 92 -12.37 4.08 9.12
CA VAL A 92 -12.86 5.22 8.34
C VAL A 92 -14.11 5.76 8.99
N ILE A 93 -14.18 7.06 9.22
CA ILE A 93 -15.33 7.75 9.83
C ILE A 93 -16.14 8.40 8.72
N PHE A 94 -17.45 8.22 8.73
CA PHE A 94 -18.39 8.93 7.88
C PHE A 94 -19.22 9.90 8.71
N GLU A 95 -19.28 11.13 8.23
CA GLU A 95 -20.18 12.17 8.68
C GLU A 95 -21.12 12.51 7.52
N ALA A 96 -22.41 12.30 7.73
CA ALA A 96 -23.43 12.51 6.73
C ALA A 96 -24.22 13.79 7.01
N LYS A 97 -24.68 14.45 5.95
CA LYS A 97 -25.71 15.48 6.03
C LYS A 97 -26.80 15.25 5.01
N VAL A 98 -28.05 15.61 5.32
CA VAL A 98 -29.09 15.64 4.27
C VAL A 98 -28.65 16.59 3.14
N TYR A 99 -28.89 16.20 1.90
CA TYR A 99 -28.59 17.03 0.72
C TYR A 99 -29.17 18.45 0.87
N GLN A 100 -28.38 19.46 0.48
CA GLN A 100 -28.69 20.89 0.65
C GLN A 100 -28.79 21.38 2.11
N SER A 101 -28.34 20.60 3.09
CA SER A 101 -28.21 21.07 4.48
C SER A 101 -27.23 22.25 4.57
N SER A 102 -27.61 23.28 5.33
CA SER A 102 -26.75 24.45 5.60
C SER A 102 -25.49 24.11 6.40
N GLY A 103 -25.51 22.95 7.08
CA GLY A 103 -24.39 22.39 7.86
C GLY A 103 -23.40 21.56 7.03
N MET A 104 -23.66 21.34 5.74
CA MET A 104 -22.77 20.61 4.84
C MET A 104 -21.60 21.50 4.37
N ILE A 105 -20.42 20.92 4.22
CA ILE A 105 -19.25 21.61 3.65
C ILE A 105 -19.42 21.82 2.14
N THR A 106 -18.68 22.79 1.60
CA THR A 106 -18.56 22.99 0.15
C THR A 106 -17.10 23.04 -0.26
N GLN A 107 -16.85 23.01 -1.56
CA GLN A 107 -15.50 23.14 -2.12
C GLN A 107 -14.77 24.42 -1.69
N ASN A 108 -15.52 25.46 -1.31
CA ASN A 108 -14.97 26.76 -0.91
C ASN A 108 -15.12 27.05 0.59
N ASN A 109 -15.83 26.20 1.34
CA ASN A 109 -16.09 26.44 2.75
C ASN A 109 -16.17 25.13 3.56
N LEU A 110 -15.10 24.87 4.31
CA LEU A 110 -15.04 23.79 5.29
C LEU A 110 -15.62 24.17 6.66
N ASN A 111 -15.75 25.45 6.99
CA ASN A 111 -16.14 25.89 8.33
C ASN A 111 -17.66 25.75 8.53
N LYS A 112 -18.08 24.49 8.66
CA LYS A 112 -19.46 24.04 8.71
C LYS A 112 -19.60 22.91 9.71
N LYS A 113 -20.83 22.73 10.19
CA LYS A 113 -21.15 21.76 11.24
C LYS A 113 -20.63 20.35 10.95
N ALA A 114 -20.78 19.84 9.73
CA ALA A 114 -20.27 18.52 9.36
C ALA A 114 -18.74 18.38 9.55
N PHE A 115 -17.98 19.43 9.24
CA PHE A 115 -16.53 19.40 9.48
C PHE A 115 -16.19 19.44 10.97
N HIS A 116 -16.96 20.19 11.77
CA HIS A 116 -16.79 20.24 13.23
C HIS A 116 -17.10 18.89 13.88
N GLU A 117 -18.18 18.22 13.45
CA GLU A 117 -18.57 16.88 13.88
C GLU A 117 -17.48 15.85 13.51
N ALA A 118 -16.99 15.90 12.27
CA ALA A 118 -15.90 15.04 11.82
C ALA A 118 -14.59 15.23 12.63
N ILE A 119 -14.22 16.48 12.96
CA ILE A 119 -13.07 16.78 13.84
C ILE A 119 -13.31 16.19 15.23
N LEU A 120 -14.48 16.41 15.82
CA LEU A 120 -14.83 15.90 17.15
C LEU A 120 -14.71 14.37 17.20
N TYR A 121 -15.25 13.67 16.20
CA TYR A 121 -15.22 12.20 16.14
C TYR A 121 -13.80 11.67 15.98
N PHE A 122 -13.01 12.27 15.09
CA PHE A 122 -11.60 11.94 14.96
C PHE A 122 -10.85 12.12 16.29
N MET A 123 -11.03 13.26 16.97
CA MET A 123 -10.33 13.53 18.24
C MET A 123 -10.77 12.60 19.37
N ARG A 124 -12.05 12.23 19.45
CA ARG A 124 -12.56 11.24 20.42
C ARG A 124 -11.93 9.86 20.22
N GLU A 125 -11.80 9.41 18.97
CA GLU A 125 -11.17 8.13 18.67
C GLU A 125 -9.67 8.15 19.01
N ARG A 126 -8.96 9.23 18.67
CA ARG A 126 -7.55 9.41 19.07
C ARG A 126 -7.37 9.40 20.59
N ASP A 127 -8.25 10.06 21.31
CA ASP A 127 -8.26 10.11 22.78
C ASP A 127 -8.51 8.74 23.43
N ARG A 128 -9.28 7.86 22.77
CA ARG A 128 -9.46 6.44 23.15
C ARG A 128 -8.28 5.55 22.78
N GLY A 129 -7.22 6.10 22.19
CA GLY A 129 -6.04 5.34 21.75
C GLY A 129 -6.21 4.65 20.40
N ASN A 130 -7.22 5.00 19.60
CA ASN A 130 -7.37 4.49 18.25
C ASN A 130 -6.30 5.11 17.33
N VAL A 131 -5.32 4.28 16.93
CA VAL A 131 -4.26 4.65 15.98
C VAL A 131 -4.52 4.14 14.56
N THR A 132 -5.64 3.45 14.33
CA THR A 132 -5.99 2.76 13.09
C THR A 132 -6.97 3.54 12.21
N LEU A 133 -7.11 4.86 12.42
CA LEU A 133 -7.88 5.74 11.54
C LEU A 133 -7.08 6.10 10.29
N PHE A 134 -7.66 5.84 9.12
CA PHE A 134 -7.02 6.07 7.82
C PHE A 134 -7.66 7.22 7.05
N HIS A 135 -8.98 7.36 7.08
CA HIS A 135 -9.71 8.38 6.33
C HIS A 135 -10.92 8.93 7.10
N ILE A 136 -11.31 10.15 6.74
CA ILE A 136 -12.56 10.78 7.16
C ILE A 136 -13.35 11.10 5.89
N VAL A 137 -14.62 10.72 5.85
CA VAL A 137 -15.54 10.96 4.74
C VAL A 137 -16.64 11.88 5.22
N ILE A 138 -16.84 13.01 4.53
CA ILE A 138 -17.97 13.89 4.74
C ILE A 138 -18.83 13.86 3.48
N THR A 139 -20.11 13.53 3.61
CA THR A 139 -20.98 13.38 2.45
C THR A 139 -22.38 13.90 2.68
N ASP A 140 -23.00 14.44 1.63
CA ASP A 140 -24.45 14.65 1.60
C ASP A 140 -25.17 13.60 0.74
N PHE A 141 -24.56 12.41 0.68
CA PHE A 141 -24.91 11.26 -0.14
C PHE A 141 -24.62 11.43 -1.64
N PHE A 142 -24.63 12.65 -2.15
CA PHE A 142 -24.29 12.96 -3.54
C PHE A 142 -22.85 13.48 -3.69
N ASN A 143 -22.47 14.44 -2.85
CA ASN A 143 -21.14 15.01 -2.77
C ASN A 143 -20.33 14.22 -1.75
N TRP A 144 -19.11 13.86 -2.13
CA TRP A 144 -18.21 13.07 -1.30
C TRP A 144 -16.90 13.82 -1.14
N PHE A 145 -16.52 14.08 0.10
CA PHE A 145 -15.24 14.67 0.49
C PHE A 145 -14.48 13.65 1.33
N ILE A 146 -13.35 13.17 0.83
CA ILE A 146 -12.54 12.13 1.48
C ILE A 146 -11.19 12.73 1.84
N PHE A 147 -10.87 12.70 3.14
CA PHE A 147 -9.66 13.26 3.74
C PHE A 147 -8.76 12.14 4.28
N ASP A 148 -7.44 12.30 4.18
CA ASP A 148 -6.49 11.41 4.87
C ASP A 148 -6.49 11.76 6.37
N ALA A 149 -6.65 10.77 7.24
CA ALA A 149 -6.62 10.95 8.69
C ALA A 149 -5.27 11.50 9.20
N LYS A 150 -4.19 11.34 8.42
CA LYS A 150 -2.88 11.97 8.73
C LYS A 150 -2.97 13.48 8.75
N ASP A 151 -3.75 14.08 7.84
CA ASP A 151 -3.91 15.54 7.81
C ASP A 151 -4.71 16.00 9.04
N PHE A 152 -5.74 15.26 9.43
CA PHE A 152 -6.46 15.51 10.68
C PHE A 152 -5.55 15.38 11.91
N ASP A 153 -4.63 14.40 11.93
CA ASP A 153 -3.65 14.24 13.02
C ASP A 153 -2.70 15.43 13.11
N ILE A 154 -2.21 15.94 11.97
CA ILE A 154 -1.32 17.10 11.89
C ILE A 154 -2.06 18.38 12.31
N HIS A 155 -3.24 18.64 11.73
CA HIS A 155 -3.95 19.90 11.89
C HIS A 155 -4.71 20.03 13.21
N PHE A 156 -5.19 18.93 13.79
CA PHE A 156 -6.06 18.99 14.97
C PHE A 156 -5.47 18.28 16.20
N TRP A 157 -5.00 17.04 16.06
CA TRP A 157 -4.52 16.28 17.22
C TRP A 157 -3.17 16.78 17.74
N LYS A 158 -2.21 17.04 16.85
CA LYS A 158 -0.88 17.56 17.19
C LYS A 158 -0.84 19.07 17.37
N ASN A 159 -1.86 19.77 16.87
CA ASN A 159 -1.95 21.22 17.02
C ASN A 159 -2.36 21.59 18.44
N LYS A 160 -1.50 22.35 19.13
CA LYS A 160 -1.71 22.73 20.54
C LYS A 160 -2.98 23.54 20.76
N THR A 161 -3.40 24.36 19.80
CA THR A 161 -4.62 25.19 19.92
C THR A 161 -5.85 24.30 19.88
N PHE A 162 -6.02 23.50 18.83
CA PHE A 162 -7.16 22.60 18.69
C PHE A 162 -7.18 21.51 19.77
N LYS A 163 -6.01 20.99 20.17
CA LYS A 163 -5.90 20.03 21.27
C LYS A 163 -6.40 20.62 22.60
N LYS A 164 -6.05 21.87 22.92
CA LYS A 164 -6.56 22.57 24.10
C LYS A 164 -8.08 22.78 24.04
N LEU A 165 -8.64 23.13 22.88
CA LEU A 165 -10.10 23.25 22.73
C LEU A 165 -10.79 21.93 23.07
N PHE A 166 -10.25 20.81 22.58
CA PHE A 166 -10.79 19.48 22.84
C PHE A 166 -10.62 19.04 24.31
N ASP A 167 -9.48 19.35 24.93
CA ASP A 167 -9.26 19.02 26.34
C ASP A 167 -10.18 19.85 27.26
N ASN A 168 -10.46 21.11 26.90
CA ASN A 168 -11.45 21.94 27.59
C ASN A 168 -12.87 21.39 27.43
N TYR A 169 -13.24 20.97 26.22
CA TYR A 169 -14.51 20.29 25.94
C TYR A 169 -14.75 19.09 26.86
N LYS A 170 -13.70 18.32 27.14
CA LYS A 170 -13.78 17.14 28.02
C LYS A 170 -13.82 17.48 29.52
N ASN A 171 -13.51 18.70 29.92
CA ASN A 171 -13.33 19.03 31.33
C ASN A 171 -14.70 19.21 32.02
N PRO A 172 -15.08 18.30 32.94
CA PRO A 172 -16.39 18.37 33.61
C PRO A 172 -16.53 19.55 34.57
N SER A 173 -15.44 20.27 34.87
CA SER A 173 -15.44 21.44 35.76
C SER A 173 -15.72 22.77 35.04
N ILE A 174 -15.82 22.78 33.71
CA ILE A 174 -16.14 23.99 32.94
C ILE A 174 -17.67 24.09 32.79
N LEU A 175 -18.24 25.26 33.11
CA LEU A 175 -19.66 25.56 32.93
C LEU A 175 -19.96 25.75 31.43
N GLY A 176 -20.89 24.98 30.85
CA GLY A 176 -21.28 25.10 29.44
C GLY A 176 -21.96 23.86 28.85
N ASP A 177 -22.45 23.96 27.62
CA ASP A 177 -22.86 22.81 26.80
C ASP A 177 -21.64 22.41 25.96
N GLY A 178 -20.87 21.44 26.48
CA GLY A 178 -19.56 21.12 25.94
C GLY A 178 -19.54 20.97 24.42
N THR A 179 -20.54 20.30 23.82
CA THR A 179 -20.52 20.03 22.37
C THR A 179 -20.77 21.31 21.56
N ALA A 180 -21.73 22.14 21.98
CA ALA A 180 -22.03 23.41 21.33
C ALA A 180 -20.86 24.41 21.48
N ASP A 181 -20.25 24.47 22.66
CA ASP A 181 -19.11 25.34 22.95
C ASP A 181 -17.86 24.93 22.16
N PHE A 182 -17.64 23.61 21.98
CA PHE A 182 -16.57 23.11 21.14
C PHE A 182 -16.76 23.52 19.68
N TYR A 183 -17.96 23.39 19.13
CA TYR A 183 -18.25 23.80 17.74
C TYR A 183 -18.09 25.32 17.53
N SER A 184 -18.58 26.13 18.47
CA SER A 184 -18.41 27.59 18.44
C SER A 184 -16.91 27.98 18.47
N SER A 185 -16.12 27.26 19.28
CA SER A 185 -14.68 27.46 19.34
C SER A 185 -13.99 27.08 18.02
N LEU A 186 -14.38 25.97 17.40
CA LEU A 186 -13.87 25.59 16.07
C LEU A 186 -14.25 26.61 15.00
N GLU A 187 -15.49 27.09 15.00
CA GLU A 187 -15.97 28.09 14.05
C GLU A 187 -15.13 29.37 14.09
N THR A 188 -14.68 29.74 15.28
CA THR A 188 -13.83 30.91 15.53
C THR A 188 -12.36 30.68 15.18
N GLU A 189 -11.80 29.51 15.49
CA GLU A 189 -10.36 29.24 15.35
C GLU A 189 -9.96 28.73 13.95
N LEU A 190 -10.82 28.00 13.25
CA LEU A 190 -10.53 27.49 11.90
C LEU A 190 -10.15 28.59 10.88
N PRO A 191 -10.81 29.76 10.85
CA PRO A 191 -10.39 30.87 9.99
C PRO A 191 -9.02 31.44 10.36
N LYS A 192 -8.73 31.60 11.67
CA LYS A 192 -7.47 32.17 12.20
C LYS A 192 -6.26 31.30 11.92
N TYR A 193 -6.44 29.97 11.96
CA TYR A 193 -5.38 28.99 11.72
C TYR A 193 -4.62 29.20 10.40
N MET A 194 -5.20 29.89 9.42
CA MET A 194 -4.54 30.23 8.16
C MET A 194 -3.59 31.44 8.26
N TYR A 195 -3.87 32.40 9.13
CA TYR A 195 -3.09 33.64 9.27
C TYR A 195 -1.85 33.46 10.15
N ASP A 196 -1.87 32.50 11.07
CA ASP A 196 -0.81 32.29 12.06
C ASP A 196 0.32 31.34 11.58
N LEU A 197 0.22 30.78 10.38
CA LEU A 197 1.23 29.87 9.82
C LEU A 197 2.19 30.62 8.89
N ILE A 198 3.51 30.38 9.07
CA ILE A 198 4.58 30.93 8.22
C ILE A 198 4.51 30.34 6.79
N GLU A 199 4.02 29.11 6.64
CA GLU A 199 3.75 28.45 5.37
C GLU A 199 2.27 28.01 5.31
N GLU A 200 1.62 28.21 4.16
CA GLU A 200 0.28 27.67 3.94
C GLU A 200 0.29 26.14 4.10
N MET A 201 -0.40 25.61 5.10
CA MET A 201 -0.66 24.18 5.22
C MET A 201 -2.12 23.90 4.85
N PRO A 202 -2.44 23.67 3.56
CA PRO A 202 -3.77 23.26 3.16
C PRO A 202 -4.07 21.83 3.61
N ILE A 203 -5.34 21.54 3.82
CA ILE A 203 -5.79 20.15 3.95
C ILE A 203 -6.17 19.62 2.57
N ASP A 204 -5.64 18.46 2.21
CA ASP A 204 -5.93 17.81 0.95
C ASP A 204 -7.21 16.95 1.07
N CYS A 205 -8.01 16.94 0.00
CA CYS A 205 -9.23 16.15 -0.05
C CYS A 205 -9.51 15.66 -1.46
N ALA A 206 -9.92 14.39 -1.61
CA ALA A 206 -10.56 13.93 -2.83
C ALA A 206 -12.04 14.32 -2.84
N HIS A 207 -12.51 14.88 -3.95
CA HIS A 207 -13.92 15.24 -4.13
C HIS A 207 -14.52 14.61 -5.40
N PHE A 208 -15.75 14.11 -5.28
CA PHE A 208 -16.60 13.78 -6.43
C PHE A 208 -18.08 14.02 -6.09
N ASN A 209 -18.87 14.31 -7.13
CA ASN A 209 -20.30 14.57 -7.02
C ASN A 209 -21.08 13.64 -7.95
N LEU A 210 -21.94 12.79 -7.37
CA LEU A 210 -22.71 11.80 -8.10
C LEU A 210 -23.86 12.39 -8.94
N LYS A 211 -24.19 13.67 -8.75
CA LYS A 211 -25.12 14.39 -9.66
C LYS A 211 -24.45 14.86 -10.95
N GLU A 212 -23.13 14.88 -11.01
CA GLU A 212 -22.38 15.24 -12.21
C GLU A 212 -22.15 13.99 -13.08
N PRO A 213 -22.17 14.10 -14.43
CA PRO A 213 -21.89 12.99 -15.31
C PRO A 213 -20.53 12.35 -15.04
N GLN A 214 -20.52 11.04 -14.80
CA GLN A 214 -19.30 10.28 -14.51
C GLN A 214 -18.86 9.48 -15.73
N SER A 215 -17.68 9.80 -16.27
CA SER A 215 -17.05 8.94 -17.29
C SER A 215 -16.59 7.62 -16.66
N ASP A 216 -16.50 6.54 -17.46
CA ASP A 216 -15.96 5.25 -16.99
C ASP A 216 -14.58 5.40 -16.34
N LYS A 217 -13.72 6.28 -16.89
CA LYS A 217 -12.41 6.57 -16.32
C LYS A 217 -12.50 7.15 -14.91
N ASN A 218 -13.50 7.99 -14.63
CA ASN A 218 -13.71 8.55 -13.30
C ASN A 218 -14.40 7.56 -12.37
N LEU A 219 -15.35 6.76 -12.86
CA LEU A 219 -15.97 5.68 -12.09
C LEU A 219 -14.94 4.63 -11.64
N ILE A 220 -13.98 4.29 -12.51
CA ILE A 220 -12.83 3.45 -12.16
C ILE A 220 -12.02 4.07 -11.03
N ALA A 221 -11.81 5.39 -11.06
CA ALA A 221 -11.07 6.09 -10.02
C ALA A 221 -11.86 6.11 -8.70
N ILE A 222 -13.17 6.38 -8.73
CA ILE A 222 -14.05 6.35 -7.55
C ILE A 222 -14.08 4.95 -6.95
N TYR A 223 -14.21 3.90 -7.76
CA TYR A 223 -14.15 2.51 -7.30
C TYR A 223 -12.87 2.22 -6.52
N LYS A 224 -11.71 2.63 -7.06
CA LYS A 224 -10.41 2.44 -6.40
C LYS A 224 -10.29 3.30 -5.14
N LEU A 225 -10.78 4.54 -5.15
CA LEU A 225 -10.79 5.41 -3.97
C LEU A 225 -11.59 4.80 -2.82
N LEU A 226 -12.73 4.17 -3.13
CA LEU A 226 -13.62 3.57 -2.13
C LEU A 226 -13.26 2.13 -1.73
N SER A 227 -12.30 1.50 -2.41
CA SER A 227 -11.82 0.14 -2.08
C SER A 227 -10.95 0.10 -0.81
N SER A 228 -10.80 -1.08 -0.19
CA SER A 228 -9.94 -1.30 0.99
C SER A 228 -8.46 -0.97 0.72
N ASP A 229 -8.02 -1.22 -0.52
CA ASP A 229 -6.70 -0.83 -1.02
C ASP A 229 -6.38 0.65 -0.73
N THR A 230 -7.38 1.54 -0.88
CA THR A 230 -7.24 2.97 -0.55
C THR A 230 -7.76 3.29 0.85
N LEU A 231 -9.06 3.06 1.12
CA LEU A 231 -9.72 3.49 2.36
C LEU A 231 -9.09 2.89 3.63
N LEU A 232 -8.60 1.65 3.57
CA LEU A 232 -7.96 0.95 4.67
C LEU A 232 -6.42 0.87 4.54
N LYS A 233 -5.86 1.56 3.54
CA LYS A 233 -4.43 1.58 3.19
C LYS A 233 -3.83 0.18 3.02
N GLU A 234 -4.59 -0.74 2.42
CA GLU A 234 -4.18 -2.13 2.22
C GLU A 234 -3.38 -2.37 0.95
N PHE A 235 -3.37 -1.39 0.04
CA PHE A 235 -2.59 -1.48 -1.17
C PHE A 235 -1.09 -1.53 -0.86
N ASN A 236 -0.50 -2.71 -0.99
CA ASN A 236 0.93 -2.92 -0.89
C ASN A 236 1.50 -3.27 -2.28
N PRO A 237 2.12 -2.31 -3.01
CA PRO A 237 2.72 -2.59 -4.32
C PRO A 237 3.96 -3.48 -4.23
N ASN A 238 4.52 -3.64 -3.02
CA ASN A 238 5.71 -4.46 -2.75
C ASN A 238 5.35 -5.77 -2.06
N ASP A 239 4.11 -6.28 -2.20
CA ASP A 239 3.80 -7.60 -1.69
C ASP A 239 4.64 -8.65 -2.44
N ALA A 240 5.75 -9.04 -1.82
CA ALA A 240 6.71 -10.01 -2.34
C ALA A 240 6.07 -11.38 -2.62
N ASN A 241 4.85 -11.61 -2.11
CA ASN A 241 4.07 -12.82 -2.34
C ASN A 241 3.19 -12.76 -3.61
N SER A 242 3.03 -11.57 -4.21
CA SER A 242 2.37 -11.44 -5.51
C SER A 242 3.39 -11.75 -6.62
N LEU A 243 3.59 -13.04 -6.87
CA LEU A 243 4.51 -13.55 -7.88
C LEU A 243 4.16 -12.96 -9.26
N ASN A 244 5.03 -12.13 -9.83
CA ASN A 244 4.90 -11.74 -11.23
C ASN A 244 5.07 -13.00 -12.09
N ARG A 245 4.00 -13.45 -12.73
CA ARG A 245 3.97 -14.71 -13.49
C ARG A 245 4.90 -14.67 -14.71
N GLU A 246 5.06 -13.52 -15.34
CA GLU A 246 5.98 -13.36 -16.46
C GLU A 246 7.43 -13.53 -15.98
N PHE A 247 7.80 -12.84 -14.90
CA PHE A 247 9.11 -12.99 -14.27
C PHE A 247 9.38 -14.43 -13.79
N TYR A 248 8.38 -15.08 -13.18
CA TYR A 248 8.50 -16.47 -12.74
C TYR A 248 8.76 -17.42 -13.92
N ASN A 249 8.04 -17.24 -15.03
CA ASN A 249 8.25 -18.05 -16.22
C ASN A 249 9.63 -17.79 -16.85
N GLU A 250 10.08 -16.53 -16.89
CA GLU A 250 11.43 -16.19 -17.35
C GLU A 250 12.51 -16.79 -16.46
N LEU A 251 12.31 -16.79 -15.14
CA LEU A 251 13.22 -17.42 -14.20
C LEU A 251 13.33 -18.93 -14.47
N LEU A 252 12.20 -19.63 -14.59
CA LEU A 252 12.20 -21.05 -14.95
C LEU A 252 12.92 -21.30 -16.28
N TYR A 253 12.69 -20.45 -17.28
CA TYR A 253 13.37 -20.55 -18.57
C TYR A 253 14.90 -20.41 -18.44
N ILE A 254 15.40 -19.39 -17.72
CA ILE A 254 16.84 -19.19 -17.49
C ILE A 254 17.46 -20.40 -16.76
N LEU A 255 16.71 -20.98 -15.83
CA LEU A 255 17.15 -22.17 -15.10
C LEU A 255 17.12 -23.44 -15.93
N GLY A 256 16.38 -23.49 -17.06
CA GLY A 256 16.19 -24.72 -17.84
C GLY A 256 15.09 -25.62 -17.29
N LEU A 257 14.10 -25.03 -16.61
CA LEU A 257 13.01 -25.69 -15.91
C LEU A 257 11.64 -25.31 -16.47
N GLU A 258 10.62 -26.12 -16.20
CA GLU A 258 9.22 -25.81 -16.48
C GLU A 258 8.28 -26.30 -15.36
N GLU A 259 7.11 -25.68 -15.24
CA GLU A 259 6.04 -26.09 -14.33
C GLU A 259 5.08 -27.04 -15.04
N GLU A 260 4.91 -28.24 -14.49
CA GLU A 260 3.96 -29.25 -14.98
C GLU A 260 2.87 -29.53 -13.95
N LYS A 261 1.65 -29.79 -14.44
CA LYS A 261 0.54 -30.25 -13.58
C LYS A 261 0.45 -31.76 -13.62
N VAL A 262 0.84 -32.41 -12.53
CA VAL A 262 0.71 -33.87 -12.35
C VAL A 262 -0.28 -34.14 -11.23
N SER A 263 -1.38 -34.84 -11.55
CA SER A 263 -2.42 -35.23 -10.57
C SER A 263 -2.95 -34.07 -9.71
N GLY A 264 -3.13 -32.89 -10.33
CA GLY A 264 -3.63 -31.68 -9.66
C GLY A 264 -2.58 -30.91 -8.85
N LYS A 265 -1.36 -31.43 -8.69
CA LYS A 265 -0.23 -30.71 -8.09
C LYS A 265 0.63 -30.09 -9.18
N LYS A 266 1.17 -28.90 -8.89
CA LYS A 266 2.20 -28.26 -9.72
C LYS A 266 3.56 -28.77 -9.28
N LEU A 267 4.32 -29.34 -10.20
CA LEU A 267 5.69 -29.79 -9.99
C LEU A 267 6.60 -29.02 -10.93
N ILE A 268 7.83 -28.75 -10.48
CA ILE A 268 8.86 -28.14 -11.32
C ILE A 268 9.79 -29.26 -11.76
N GLY A 269 10.05 -29.35 -13.06
CA GLY A 269 10.94 -30.35 -13.67
C GLY A 269 11.84 -29.73 -14.73
N ARG A 270 12.75 -30.54 -15.27
CA ARG A 270 13.57 -30.16 -16.43
C ARG A 270 12.66 -29.76 -17.59
N ALA A 271 13.02 -28.68 -18.30
CA ALA A 271 12.26 -28.21 -19.46
C ALA A 271 12.13 -29.30 -20.55
N LYS A 272 10.95 -29.41 -21.17
CA LYS A 272 10.69 -30.35 -22.29
C LYS A 272 11.45 -29.99 -23.55
N ASN A 273 11.75 -28.70 -23.74
CA ASN A 273 12.53 -28.18 -24.85
C ASN A 273 13.80 -27.50 -24.31
N PRO A 274 14.82 -28.27 -23.90
CA PRO A 274 16.01 -27.71 -23.26
C PRO A 274 16.76 -26.74 -24.17
N GLN A 275 17.34 -25.71 -23.56
CA GLN A 275 18.22 -24.76 -24.24
C GLN A 275 19.61 -24.87 -23.63
N ASN A 276 20.63 -25.11 -24.47
CA ASN A 276 22.00 -25.41 -24.01
C ASN A 276 22.61 -24.32 -23.11
N GLY A 277 22.18 -23.06 -23.24
CA GLY A 277 22.68 -21.94 -22.44
C GLY A 277 21.99 -21.76 -21.08
N THR A 278 21.11 -22.67 -20.68
CA THR A 278 20.41 -22.61 -19.38
C THR A 278 21.24 -23.22 -18.27
N PHE A 279 21.05 -22.75 -17.03
CA PHE A 279 21.83 -23.22 -15.88
C PHE A 279 21.77 -24.75 -15.72
N TYR A 280 20.58 -25.36 -15.86
CA TYR A 280 20.44 -26.81 -15.77
C TYR A 280 21.23 -27.54 -16.85
N GLU A 281 21.14 -27.11 -18.11
CA GLU A 281 21.84 -27.80 -19.22
C GLU A 281 23.36 -27.61 -19.17
N LEU A 282 23.84 -26.41 -18.81
CA LEU A 282 25.28 -26.16 -18.61
C LEU A 282 25.82 -27.05 -17.49
N THR A 283 25.16 -27.05 -16.32
CA THR A 283 25.56 -27.87 -15.16
C THR A 283 25.53 -29.36 -15.51
N LYS A 284 24.47 -29.82 -16.19
CA LYS A 284 24.34 -31.20 -16.65
C LYS A 284 25.46 -31.60 -17.62
N SER A 285 25.85 -30.72 -18.52
CA SER A 285 26.86 -31.02 -19.55
C SER A 285 28.26 -31.25 -18.96
N GLU A 286 28.59 -30.51 -17.89
CA GLU A 286 29.86 -30.66 -17.17
C GLU A 286 29.83 -31.82 -16.16
N LEU A 287 28.66 -32.13 -15.62
CA LEU A 287 28.46 -33.28 -14.75
C LEU A 287 28.42 -34.58 -15.57
N LYS A 288 29.54 -35.30 -15.58
CA LYS A 288 29.67 -36.62 -16.22
C LYS A 288 29.03 -37.74 -15.38
N PHE A 289 27.74 -37.62 -15.05
CA PHE A 289 27.02 -38.71 -14.37
C PHE A 289 26.96 -39.93 -15.28
N THR A 290 27.44 -41.07 -14.78
CA THR A 290 27.42 -42.32 -15.55
C THR A 290 26.10 -43.07 -15.46
N HIS A 291 25.33 -42.92 -14.37
CA HIS A 291 23.91 -43.29 -14.19
C HIS A 291 23.54 -42.97 -12.74
N ASP A 292 22.61 -42.03 -12.47
CA ASP A 292 22.04 -41.84 -11.13
C ASP A 292 20.59 -41.37 -11.21
N GLU A 293 19.71 -41.95 -10.38
CA GLU A 293 18.32 -41.54 -10.22
C GLU A 293 18.20 -40.12 -9.59
N ASP A 294 19.27 -39.67 -8.91
CA ASP A 294 19.34 -38.40 -8.19
C ASP A 294 19.92 -37.22 -9.02
N GLU A 295 20.17 -37.41 -10.32
CA GLU A 295 20.82 -36.41 -11.19
C GLU A 295 20.13 -35.02 -11.12
N PHE A 296 18.80 -35.00 -11.21
CA PHE A 296 18.02 -33.77 -11.17
C PHE A 296 18.18 -33.05 -9.83
N ASP A 297 18.07 -33.77 -8.72
CA ASP A 297 18.13 -33.19 -7.38
C ASP A 297 19.52 -32.64 -7.07
N ILE A 298 20.60 -33.29 -7.53
CA ILE A 298 21.97 -32.80 -7.35
C ILE A 298 22.18 -31.51 -8.16
N ILE A 299 21.79 -31.49 -9.44
CA ILE A 299 21.91 -30.31 -10.29
C ILE A 299 21.16 -29.13 -9.66
N ILE A 300 19.94 -29.35 -9.19
CA ILE A 300 19.12 -28.29 -8.60
C ILE A 300 19.72 -27.77 -7.29
N GLN A 301 20.23 -28.66 -6.43
CA GLN A 301 20.89 -28.23 -5.20
C GLN A 301 22.12 -27.34 -5.49
N ILE A 302 22.94 -27.71 -6.48
CA ILE A 302 24.10 -26.92 -6.89
C ILE A 302 23.67 -25.56 -7.46
N ILE A 303 22.68 -25.54 -8.36
CA ILE A 303 22.14 -24.31 -8.93
C ILE A 303 21.58 -23.40 -7.83
N ILE A 304 20.85 -23.93 -6.84
CA ILE A 304 20.30 -23.15 -5.72
C ILE A 304 21.43 -22.50 -4.92
N ILE A 305 22.52 -23.22 -4.64
CA ILE A 305 23.70 -22.66 -3.93
C ILE A 305 24.25 -21.46 -4.71
N TRP A 306 24.45 -21.60 -6.01
CA TRP A 306 24.97 -20.50 -6.86
C TRP A 306 23.99 -19.34 -6.98
N LEU A 307 22.71 -19.60 -7.21
CA LEU A 307 21.67 -18.57 -7.28
C LEU A 307 21.57 -17.78 -5.99
N ASN A 308 21.62 -18.45 -4.83
CA ASN A 308 21.58 -17.76 -3.55
C ASN A 308 22.73 -16.76 -3.39
N ARG A 309 23.94 -17.13 -3.84
CA ARG A 309 25.09 -16.21 -3.85
C ARG A 309 24.91 -15.06 -4.85
N ILE A 310 24.41 -15.32 -6.06
CA ILE A 310 24.16 -14.29 -7.08
C ILE A 310 23.07 -13.31 -6.63
N LEU A 311 21.98 -13.81 -6.05
CA LEU A 311 20.90 -13.00 -5.49
C LEU A 311 21.43 -12.14 -4.35
N PHE A 312 22.27 -12.70 -3.48
CA PHE A 312 22.93 -11.92 -2.43
C PHE A 312 23.81 -10.82 -3.02
N LEU A 313 24.61 -11.12 -4.04
CA LEU A 313 25.41 -10.10 -4.74
C LEU A 313 24.55 -8.97 -5.29
N LYS A 314 23.35 -9.29 -5.82
CA LYS A 314 22.45 -8.27 -6.37
C LYS A 314 21.86 -7.36 -5.30
N LEU A 315 21.51 -7.94 -4.16
CA LEU A 315 21.10 -7.18 -2.98
C LEU A 315 22.25 -6.29 -2.50
N LEU A 316 23.45 -6.84 -2.36
CA LEU A 316 24.64 -6.12 -1.90
C LEU A 316 24.99 -4.96 -2.83
N GLU A 317 25.01 -5.17 -4.15
CA GLU A 317 25.21 -4.12 -5.15
C GLU A 317 24.24 -2.96 -4.93
N SER A 318 22.96 -3.27 -4.76
CA SER A 318 21.91 -2.28 -4.55
C SER A 318 22.15 -1.47 -3.27
N GLN A 319 22.65 -2.10 -2.21
CA GLN A 319 23.02 -1.43 -0.96
C GLN A 319 24.24 -0.52 -1.13
N ILE A 320 25.31 -1.02 -1.75
CA ILE A 320 26.55 -0.27 -1.98
C ILE A 320 26.25 0.98 -2.81
N VAL A 321 25.51 0.86 -3.91
CA VAL A 321 25.14 2.00 -4.76
C VAL A 321 24.35 3.02 -3.96
N ARG A 322 23.38 2.57 -3.15
CA ARG A 322 22.54 3.43 -2.34
C ARG A 322 23.31 4.20 -1.27
N TRP A 323 24.19 3.52 -0.53
CA TRP A 323 25.00 4.15 0.52
C TRP A 323 25.99 5.18 0.00
N ASN A 324 26.40 5.05 -1.25
CA ASN A 324 27.39 5.91 -1.90
C ASN A 324 26.76 6.95 -2.83
N GLY A 325 25.51 7.35 -2.57
CA GLY A 325 24.85 8.45 -3.30
C GLY A 325 24.42 8.09 -4.73
N ASN A 326 24.02 6.83 -4.96
CA ASN A 326 23.55 6.31 -6.25
C ASN A 326 24.57 6.36 -7.39
N ARG A 327 25.86 6.32 -7.05
CA ARG A 327 26.99 6.20 -7.99
C ARG A 327 26.91 4.90 -8.79
N GLN A 328 26.72 5.03 -10.11
CA GLN A 328 26.48 3.89 -11.01
C GLN A 328 27.75 3.07 -11.26
N GLU A 329 28.92 3.69 -11.15
CA GLU A 329 30.24 3.05 -11.29
C GLU A 329 30.50 1.95 -10.26
N LEU A 330 29.75 1.94 -9.15
CA LEU A 330 29.82 0.92 -8.11
C LEU A 330 28.96 -0.32 -8.42
N LYS A 331 28.15 -0.29 -9.49
CA LYS A 331 27.51 -1.51 -10.00
C LYS A 331 28.59 -2.46 -10.50
N PHE A 332 28.55 -3.70 -10.03
CA PHE A 332 29.55 -4.72 -10.31
C PHE A 332 28.97 -5.98 -10.93
N LEU A 333 27.66 -6.26 -10.81
CA LEU A 333 26.99 -7.36 -11.50
C LEU A 333 26.53 -6.93 -12.89
N ASN A 334 27.48 -6.80 -13.81
CA ASN A 334 27.20 -6.54 -15.22
C ASN A 334 28.29 -7.16 -16.10
N THR A 335 27.98 -7.32 -17.39
CA THR A 335 28.82 -8.02 -18.36
C THR A 335 30.18 -7.36 -18.60
N SER A 336 30.38 -6.09 -18.22
CA SER A 336 31.68 -5.43 -18.32
C SER A 336 32.63 -5.76 -17.17
N LYS A 337 32.11 -6.21 -16.02
CA LYS A 337 32.89 -6.53 -14.81
C LYS A 337 32.86 -8.02 -14.46
N ILE A 338 31.81 -8.72 -14.89
CA ILE A 338 31.56 -10.14 -14.73
C ILE A 338 31.34 -10.72 -16.13
N GLU A 339 32.45 -11.07 -16.76
CA GLU A 339 32.51 -11.53 -18.15
C GLU A 339 32.29 -13.04 -18.25
N ASP A 340 32.62 -13.79 -17.20
CA ASP A 340 32.56 -15.25 -17.13
C ASP A 340 32.27 -15.76 -15.70
N PHE A 341 32.15 -17.08 -15.57
CA PHE A 341 31.91 -17.74 -14.28
C PHE A 341 33.13 -17.77 -13.36
N ASP A 342 34.35 -17.70 -13.91
CA ASP A 342 35.58 -17.54 -13.14
C ASP A 342 35.57 -16.25 -12.33
N ARG A 343 35.05 -15.17 -12.94
CA ARG A 343 34.89 -13.88 -12.30
C ARG A 343 33.86 -13.91 -11.18
N LEU A 344 32.77 -14.64 -11.35
CA LEU A 344 31.80 -14.90 -10.27
C LEU A 344 32.42 -15.70 -9.13
N ASN A 345 33.16 -16.76 -9.44
CA ASN A 345 33.88 -17.57 -8.46
C ASN A 345 34.90 -16.74 -7.67
N MET A 346 35.60 -15.81 -8.33
CA MET A 346 36.49 -14.86 -7.67
C MET A 346 35.73 -13.95 -6.70
N LEU A 347 34.58 -13.38 -7.10
CA LEU A 347 33.77 -12.56 -6.21
C LEU A 347 33.35 -13.33 -4.95
N PHE A 348 32.91 -14.58 -5.10
CA PHE A 348 32.49 -15.41 -3.98
C PHE A 348 33.62 -15.66 -2.99
N PHE A 349 34.74 -16.20 -3.47
CA PHE A 349 35.74 -16.81 -2.58
C PHE A 349 37.01 -16.00 -2.38
N LYS A 350 37.25 -14.98 -3.20
CA LYS A 350 38.46 -14.14 -3.12
C LYS A 350 38.17 -12.69 -2.75
N ILE A 351 36.92 -12.24 -2.91
CA ILE A 351 36.49 -10.90 -2.50
C ILE A 351 35.62 -10.97 -1.25
N LEU A 352 34.48 -11.66 -1.28
CA LEU A 352 33.52 -11.64 -0.16
C LEU A 352 33.99 -12.48 1.04
N ALA A 353 34.69 -13.58 0.79
CA ALA A 353 35.22 -14.47 1.82
C ALA A 353 36.62 -14.08 2.35
N VAL A 354 37.22 -12.98 1.88
CA VAL A 354 38.58 -12.56 2.28
C VAL A 354 38.59 -11.11 2.75
N LYS A 355 39.26 -10.84 3.87
CA LYS A 355 39.44 -9.48 4.41
C LYS A 355 40.17 -8.60 3.40
N ILE A 356 39.76 -7.33 3.30
CA ILE A 356 40.31 -6.37 2.33
C ILE A 356 41.85 -6.33 2.37
N SER A 357 42.45 -6.34 3.56
CA SER A 357 43.92 -6.31 3.75
C SER A 357 44.66 -7.56 3.27
N GLU A 358 43.95 -8.67 3.03
CA GLU A 358 44.51 -9.97 2.65
C GLU A 358 44.21 -10.31 1.18
N ARG A 359 43.46 -9.46 0.47
CA ARG A 359 43.10 -9.67 -0.93
C ARG A 359 44.31 -9.51 -1.84
N GLN A 360 44.38 -10.36 -2.86
CA GLN A 360 45.36 -10.24 -3.95
C GLN A 360 44.85 -9.38 -5.10
N ASN A 361 43.53 -9.20 -5.21
CA ASN A 361 42.87 -8.37 -6.21
C ASN A 361 42.13 -7.22 -5.51
N HIS A 362 42.44 -5.98 -5.92
CA HIS A 362 41.94 -4.74 -5.32
C HIS A 362 40.87 -4.02 -6.16
N GLU A 363 40.44 -4.60 -7.28
CA GLU A 363 39.44 -4.00 -8.18
C GLU A 363 38.07 -3.83 -7.52
N PHE A 364 37.77 -4.66 -6.51
CA PHE A 364 36.50 -4.67 -5.79
C PHE A 364 36.63 -4.27 -4.32
N ASP A 365 37.58 -3.40 -3.97
CA ASP A 365 37.80 -2.99 -2.58
C ASP A 365 36.64 -2.19 -1.95
N TYR A 366 35.75 -1.64 -2.77
CA TYR A 366 34.49 -1.06 -2.32
C TYR A 366 33.45 -2.11 -1.88
N ILE A 367 33.69 -3.40 -2.14
CA ILE A 367 32.88 -4.51 -1.67
C ILE A 367 33.44 -4.99 -0.32
N PRO A 368 32.63 -4.99 0.76
CA PRO A 368 33.10 -5.38 2.09
C PRO A 368 33.39 -6.89 2.18
N TYR A 369 34.26 -7.27 3.12
CA TYR A 369 34.36 -8.66 3.57
C TYR A 369 33.10 -9.07 4.33
N LEU A 370 32.64 -10.29 4.10
CA LEU A 370 31.47 -10.86 4.76
C LEU A 370 31.86 -12.15 5.46
N ASN A 371 31.67 -12.17 6.77
CA ASN A 371 31.84 -13.37 7.58
C ASN A 371 30.61 -14.27 7.48
N SER A 372 30.33 -14.82 6.30
CA SER A 372 29.13 -15.60 6.00
C SER A 372 29.49 -16.96 5.42
N SER A 373 28.89 -18.01 5.98
CA SER A 373 28.97 -19.38 5.45
C SER A 373 28.44 -19.50 4.02
N LEU A 374 27.64 -18.53 3.55
CA LEU A 374 27.20 -18.47 2.16
C LEU A 374 28.39 -18.37 1.19
N PHE A 375 29.53 -17.81 1.61
CA PHE A 375 30.73 -17.66 0.79
C PHE A 375 31.86 -18.62 1.20
N GLU A 376 31.53 -19.66 1.97
CA GLU A 376 32.35 -20.85 2.13
C GLU A 376 32.00 -21.86 1.02
N ARG A 377 32.97 -22.68 0.61
CA ARG A 377 32.73 -23.70 -0.42
C ARG A 377 31.79 -24.76 0.15
N HIS A 378 30.72 -25.06 -0.58
CA HIS A 378 29.77 -26.08 -0.16
C HIS A 378 30.27 -27.47 -0.57
N GLU A 379 30.04 -28.49 0.26
CA GLU A 379 30.51 -29.87 0.03
C GLU A 379 30.07 -30.41 -1.34
N LEU A 380 28.84 -30.10 -1.77
CA LEU A 380 28.33 -30.47 -3.10
C LEU A 380 29.13 -29.87 -4.25
N GLU A 381 29.62 -28.64 -4.11
CA GLU A 381 30.44 -28.00 -5.14
C GLU A 381 31.84 -28.60 -5.21
N GLU A 382 32.36 -29.07 -4.07
CA GLU A 382 33.64 -29.76 -4.03
C GLU A 382 33.54 -31.19 -4.57
N LYS A 383 32.41 -31.86 -4.30
CA LYS A 383 32.16 -33.23 -4.69
C LYS A 383 31.82 -33.36 -6.18
N TYR A 384 31.06 -32.41 -6.73
CA TYR A 384 30.45 -32.56 -8.05
C TYR A 384 30.94 -31.54 -9.07
N LEU A 385 30.63 -30.25 -8.88
CA LEU A 385 30.97 -29.20 -9.84
C LEU A 385 31.07 -27.83 -9.16
N ARG A 386 32.12 -27.09 -9.49
CA ARG A 386 32.33 -25.70 -9.07
C ARG A 386 31.82 -24.75 -10.15
N ILE A 387 31.35 -23.57 -9.76
CA ILE A 387 30.84 -22.60 -10.72
C ILE A 387 31.90 -22.16 -11.75
N SER A 388 33.18 -22.14 -11.37
CA SER A 388 34.31 -21.84 -12.28
C SER A 388 34.55 -22.88 -13.37
N GLU A 389 33.88 -24.04 -13.28
CA GLU A 389 33.99 -25.11 -14.28
C GLU A 389 32.86 -25.05 -15.31
N LEU A 390 31.99 -24.02 -15.25
CA LEU A 390 30.93 -23.74 -16.24
C LEU A 390 31.38 -22.84 -17.40
#